data_AF-X0B6A0-F1
#
_entry.id   AF-X0B6A0-F1
#
_cell.length_a   1.000
_cell.length_b   1.000
_cell.length_c   1.000
_cell.angle_alpha   90.00
_cell.angle_beta   90.00
_cell.angle_gamma   90.00
#
_symmetry.space_group_name_H-M   'P 1'
#
loop_
_entity.id
_entity.type
_entity.pdbx_description
1 polymer ?
#
loop_
_entity_poly.entity_id
_entity_poly.type
_entity_poly.pdbx_seq_one_letter_code
_entity_poly.pdbx_strand_id
1 'polypeptide(L)'
;MLSPATSSKTSTPGRARASCEPCRSRKVRCSGEYPVCSKCTASNRGCVYSLQKRAGRPKRPYVIARAPASPARRDDRGPSPAHSNTARITTGTEERLSHHEPNTDIPPFLADFESFAPAQSHSDILTQTDINASCACLSILYLLLNRLGVRTELIVPDDLAILRNTFERATDVLECSKCPMRFSSVLQNAGILGILCVCIAESYVRFIKTIGAKAIEATDKGEKLKIALNPLGQSHTADDTVLVPIEVSPEQWKSLMYNVVKSEIFGIENHRDKSFVAFIERLEERQTRWHTLPTAPDCPATYQSACSSSNELPLCLTITKAARKVLDPIASTLE
;
A
#
# COMPACT_ATOMS: atom_id res chain seq x y z
N MET A 1 63.02 16.42 21.16
CA MET A 1 62.19 16.16 22.35
C MET A 1 60.81 16.78 22.12
N LEU A 2 59.79 15.92 22.03
CA LEU A 2 58.34 16.10 22.27
C LEU A 2 57.47 17.07 21.43
N SER A 3 56.57 16.45 20.64
CA SER A 3 55.14 16.79 20.44
C SER A 3 54.33 16.62 21.76
N PRO A 4 53.03 17.03 21.93
CA PRO A 4 52.03 17.20 20.87
C PRO A 4 50.99 18.33 21.00
N ALA A 5 50.28 18.51 19.88
CA ALA A 5 49.07 19.30 19.68
C ALA A 5 47.87 18.79 20.50
N THR A 6 47.10 19.73 21.05
CA THR A 6 45.76 19.48 21.60
C THR A 6 44.70 19.60 20.50
N SER A 7 44.18 18.45 20.10
CA SER A 7 43.00 18.27 19.24
C SER A 7 41.73 18.71 19.99
N SER A 8 41.11 19.81 19.56
CA SER A 8 39.74 20.15 19.92
C SER A 8 38.78 19.28 19.08
N LYS A 9 38.18 18.30 19.75
CA LYS A 9 37.23 17.33 19.19
C LYS A 9 36.07 18.02 18.46
N THR A 10 36.09 17.99 17.14
CA THR A 10 34.94 18.33 16.29
C THR A 10 33.87 17.25 16.43
N SER A 11 32.86 17.51 17.25
CA SER A 11 31.61 16.76 17.22
C SER A 11 30.93 16.99 15.88
N THR A 12 30.59 15.91 15.18
CA THR A 12 29.81 15.90 13.95
C THR A 12 28.53 16.75 14.13
N PRO A 13 28.22 17.71 13.23
CA PRO A 13 27.03 18.52 13.38
C PRO A 13 25.80 17.65 13.12
N GLY A 14 25.01 17.40 14.17
CA GLY A 14 23.69 16.78 14.02
C GLY A 14 22.82 17.65 13.12
N ARG A 15 22.01 17.03 12.25
CA ARG A 15 21.06 17.77 11.41
C ARG A 15 20.10 18.56 12.31
N ALA A 16 19.98 19.87 12.09
CA ALA A 16 18.96 20.67 12.77
C ALA A 16 17.56 20.16 12.38
N ARG A 17 16.62 20.18 13.33
CA ARG A 17 15.23 19.76 13.03
C ARG A 17 14.60 20.71 12.01
N ALA A 18 13.75 20.18 11.13
CA ALA A 18 13.11 20.95 10.05
C ALA A 18 12.06 21.99 10.52
N SER A 19 11.68 22.01 11.80
CA SER A 19 10.75 22.98 12.38
C SER A 19 11.32 23.53 13.68
N CYS A 20 11.22 24.84 13.87
CA CYS A 20 11.63 25.50 15.10
C CYS A 20 10.75 25.07 16.29
N GLU A 21 11.29 25.20 17.50
CA GLU A 21 10.64 24.78 18.74
C GLU A 21 9.30 25.50 19.02
N PRO A 22 9.17 26.83 18.82
CA PRO A 22 7.89 27.53 19.01
C PRO A 22 6.77 27.08 18.07
N CYS A 23 7.08 26.81 16.79
CA CYS A 23 6.08 26.33 15.84
C CYS A 23 5.64 24.90 16.19
N ARG A 24 6.59 24.08 16.65
CA ARG A 24 6.32 22.71 17.05
C ARG A 24 5.50 22.61 18.33
N SER A 25 5.81 23.40 19.36
CA SER A 25 5.04 23.42 20.61
C SER A 25 3.58 23.84 20.37
N ARG A 26 3.37 24.76 19.41
CA ARG A 26 2.05 25.22 18.98
C ARG A 26 1.38 24.33 17.92
N LYS A 27 2.04 23.25 17.48
CA LYS A 27 1.57 22.34 16.41
C LYS A 27 1.17 23.07 15.13
N VAL A 28 1.87 24.15 14.78
CA VAL A 28 1.66 24.90 13.54
C VAL A 28 2.81 24.68 12.57
N ARG A 29 2.53 24.76 11.26
CA ARG A 29 3.55 24.67 10.22
C ARG A 29 4.59 25.79 10.37
N CYS A 30 5.86 25.42 10.47
CA CYS A 30 7.01 26.32 10.48
C CYS A 30 7.38 26.67 9.02
N SER A 31 7.73 27.92 8.73
CA SER A 31 8.17 28.34 7.39
C SER A 31 9.61 27.92 7.07
N GLY A 32 10.41 27.55 8.08
CA GLY A 32 11.73 26.93 7.86
C GLY A 32 12.87 27.90 7.56
N GLU A 33 12.62 29.20 7.38
CA GLU A 33 13.65 30.22 7.16
C GLU A 33 14.61 30.33 8.37
N TYR A 34 15.89 30.53 8.11
CA TYR A 34 16.96 30.69 9.11
C TYR A 34 17.56 32.10 9.00
N PRO A 35 17.79 32.82 10.12
CA PRO A 35 17.79 32.38 11.51
C PRO A 35 16.43 32.36 12.22
N VAL A 36 15.42 33.06 11.68
CA VAL A 36 14.07 33.18 12.28
C VAL A 36 13.03 32.88 11.23
N CYS A 37 12.04 32.04 11.55
CA CYS A 37 10.95 31.75 10.63
C CYS A 37 9.90 32.87 10.63
N SER A 38 9.31 33.18 9.48
CA SER A 38 8.28 34.23 9.31
C SER A 38 7.15 34.23 10.35
N LYS A 39 6.74 33.08 10.91
CA LYS A 39 5.75 33.04 12.01
C LYS A 39 6.30 33.54 13.34
N CYS A 40 7.54 33.19 13.66
CA CYS A 40 8.21 33.71 14.86
C CYS A 40 8.50 35.20 14.72
N THR A 41 8.86 35.66 13.50
CA THR A 41 9.01 37.09 13.17
C THR A 41 7.70 37.85 13.39
N ALA A 42 6.59 37.39 12.81
CA ALA A 42 5.29 38.05 12.94
C ALA A 42 4.75 38.03 14.39
N SER A 43 5.13 37.02 15.17
CA SER A 43 4.70 36.90 16.58
C SER A 43 5.65 37.60 17.55
N ASN A 44 6.76 38.17 17.08
CA ASN A 44 7.87 38.72 17.86
C ASN A 44 8.34 37.80 19.00
N ARG A 45 8.69 36.55 18.67
CA ARG A 45 9.17 35.54 19.65
C ARG A 45 10.49 34.93 19.22
N GLY A 46 11.29 34.49 20.19
CA GLY A 46 12.56 33.80 19.94
C GLY A 46 12.37 32.53 19.12
N CYS A 47 13.12 32.39 18.02
CA CYS A 47 13.06 31.25 17.11
C CYS A 47 14.31 30.39 17.25
N VAL A 48 14.15 29.21 17.84
CA VAL A 48 15.27 28.29 18.10
C VAL A 48 15.05 26.98 17.36
N TYR A 49 16.08 26.55 16.63
CA TYR A 49 16.13 25.26 15.95
C TYR A 49 17.00 24.29 16.77
N SER A 50 16.38 23.36 17.48
CA SER A 50 17.10 22.31 18.23
C SER A 50 17.72 21.26 17.28
N LEU A 51 18.91 20.75 17.61
CA LEU A 51 19.53 19.65 16.88
C LEU A 51 18.73 18.33 17.05
N GLN A 52 18.64 17.55 15.97
CA GLN A 52 17.97 16.24 16.01
C GLN A 52 18.84 15.22 16.76
N LYS A 53 18.41 14.81 17.96
CA LYS A 53 19.03 13.68 18.68
C LYS A 53 18.93 12.42 17.80
N ARG A 54 20.02 11.66 17.66
CA ARG A 54 20.00 10.34 17.03
C ARG A 54 19.00 9.45 17.78
N ALA A 55 18.15 8.73 17.05
CA ALA A 55 17.24 7.76 17.64
C ALA A 55 18.09 6.63 18.27
N GLY A 56 18.21 6.63 19.59
CA GLY A 56 18.72 5.48 20.32
C GLY A 56 17.66 4.37 20.33
N ARG A 57 18.10 3.12 20.19
CA ARG A 57 17.30 1.90 20.40
C ARG A 57 16.42 2.06 21.65
N PRO A 58 15.12 1.69 21.63
CA PRO A 58 14.26 1.77 22.81
C PRO A 58 14.90 0.99 23.97
N LYS A 59 15.15 1.66 25.10
CA LYS A 59 15.62 0.99 26.32
C LYS A 59 14.49 0.11 26.86
N ARG A 60 14.73 -1.19 26.94
CA ARG A 60 13.88 -2.11 27.70
C ARG A 60 13.88 -1.66 29.18
N PRO A 61 12.74 -1.68 29.90
CA PRO A 61 12.73 -1.49 31.34
C PRO A 61 13.57 -2.59 31.98
N TYR A 62 14.64 -2.21 32.69
CA TYR A 62 15.48 -3.13 33.44
C TYR A 62 14.73 -3.50 34.73
N VAL A 63 14.22 -4.73 34.80
CA VAL A 63 13.79 -5.34 36.06
C VAL A 63 15.06 -5.62 36.86
N ILE A 64 15.21 -4.95 38.01
CA ILE A 64 16.31 -5.17 38.94
C ILE A 64 16.06 -6.54 39.61
N ALA A 65 16.73 -7.58 39.12
CA ALA A 65 16.88 -8.83 39.86
C ALA A 65 18.19 -8.77 40.66
N ARG A 66 18.05 -8.73 41.99
CA ARG A 66 19.15 -8.91 42.96
C ARG A 66 19.74 -10.32 42.82
N ALA A 67 21.05 -10.42 42.62
CA ALA A 67 21.82 -11.63 42.92
C ALA A 67 22.64 -11.41 44.21
N PRO A 68 22.75 -12.44 45.06
CA PRO A 68 24.05 -13.03 45.37
C PRO A 68 23.93 -14.57 45.45
N ALA A 69 24.95 -15.42 45.49
CA ALA A 69 26.39 -15.44 45.23
C ALA A 69 26.74 -16.95 45.19
N SER A 70 27.82 -17.33 44.50
CA SER A 70 28.27 -18.72 44.28
C SER A 70 28.69 -19.48 45.55
N PRO A 71 28.88 -20.83 45.47
CA PRO A 71 30.24 -21.40 45.35
C PRO A 71 30.34 -22.57 44.33
N ALA A 72 31.41 -22.67 43.52
CA ALA A 72 32.58 -23.57 43.63
C ALA A 72 32.22 -25.09 43.73
N ARG A 73 32.79 -26.08 43.03
CA ARG A 73 34.17 -26.31 42.53
C ARG A 73 34.26 -27.71 41.83
N ARG A 74 35.34 -27.96 41.05
CA ARG A 74 35.97 -29.26 40.60
C ARG A 74 35.30 -30.01 39.43
N ASP A 75 35.96 -30.83 38.60
CA ASP A 75 37.30 -30.95 37.99
C ASP A 75 37.17 -32.13 36.97
N ASP A 76 38.08 -32.20 36.00
CA ASP A 76 38.65 -33.43 35.40
C ASP A 76 38.12 -34.07 34.07
N ARG A 77 39.12 -34.32 33.19
CA ARG A 77 39.34 -35.33 32.13
C ARG A 77 38.54 -35.37 30.80
N GLY A 78 39.27 -35.19 29.68
CA GLY A 78 38.88 -35.55 28.29
C GLY A 78 38.95 -37.07 28.00
N PRO A 79 38.96 -37.58 26.73
CA PRO A 79 39.40 -36.95 25.46
C PRO A 79 38.48 -37.15 24.21
N SER A 80 38.87 -36.52 23.10
CA SER A 80 38.30 -36.59 21.72
C SER A 80 38.66 -37.91 20.98
N PRO A 81 38.05 -38.26 19.81
CA PRO A 81 38.57 -37.81 18.49
C PRO A 81 37.49 -37.60 17.37
N ALA A 82 37.69 -36.61 16.48
CA ALA A 82 38.07 -36.71 15.04
C ALA A 82 36.89 -37.07 14.07
N HIS A 83 36.72 -36.53 12.86
CA HIS A 83 37.57 -35.99 11.78
C HIS A 83 36.73 -34.93 10.99
N SER A 84 37.16 -33.77 10.47
CA SER A 84 38.28 -33.39 9.55
C SER A 84 38.18 -34.12 8.20
N ASN A 85 38.20 -33.52 7.00
CA ASN A 85 38.75 -32.25 6.54
C ASN A 85 38.17 -31.82 5.17
N THR A 86 38.25 -30.50 4.97
CA THR A 86 38.33 -29.69 3.75
C THR A 86 39.39 -30.12 2.72
N ALA A 87 39.24 -29.67 1.47
CA ALA A 87 40.35 -29.04 0.73
C ALA A 87 39.88 -28.14 -0.44
N ARG A 88 40.65 -27.07 -0.63
CA ARG A 88 40.66 -26.04 -1.67
C ARG A 88 41.87 -26.33 -2.60
N ILE A 89 41.88 -25.83 -3.85
CA ILE A 89 43.03 -25.16 -4.53
C ILE A 89 42.73 -24.92 -6.04
N THR A 90 43.25 -23.80 -6.54
CA THR A 90 43.30 -23.16 -7.87
C THR A 90 44.35 -23.73 -8.85
N THR A 91 44.16 -23.60 -10.18
CA THR A 91 45.09 -23.05 -11.22
C THR A 91 44.52 -23.15 -12.66
N GLY A 92 44.92 -22.23 -13.57
CA GLY A 92 44.46 -22.03 -14.97
C GLY A 92 44.87 -23.09 -16.01
N THR A 93 44.40 -23.06 -17.28
CA THR A 93 44.94 -22.27 -18.41
C THR A 93 44.02 -22.41 -19.67
N GLU A 94 43.88 -21.33 -20.46
CA GLU A 94 43.52 -21.12 -21.90
C GLU A 94 42.71 -22.16 -22.72
N GLU A 95 41.56 -21.75 -23.31
CA GLU A 95 41.28 -21.85 -24.77
C GLU A 95 40.01 -21.07 -25.24
N ARG A 96 40.25 -20.27 -26.28
CA ARG A 96 39.49 -19.55 -27.33
C ARG A 96 37.98 -19.81 -27.65
N LEU A 97 37.26 -18.69 -27.85
CA LEU A 97 36.11 -18.34 -28.75
C LEU A 97 34.82 -19.20 -28.79
N SER A 98 33.68 -18.59 -28.42
CA SER A 98 32.48 -18.50 -29.29
C SER A 98 31.41 -17.56 -28.71
N HIS A 99 30.83 -16.74 -29.60
CA HIS A 99 29.67 -15.89 -29.35
C HIS A 99 28.43 -16.74 -29.03
N HIS A 100 27.73 -16.43 -27.95
CA HIS A 100 26.38 -16.94 -27.72
C HIS A 100 25.47 -15.77 -27.31
N GLU A 101 24.67 -15.32 -28.27
CA GLU A 101 23.47 -14.52 -28.04
C GLU A 101 22.50 -15.28 -27.12
N PRO A 102 21.92 -14.65 -26.09
CA PRO A 102 20.64 -15.06 -25.54
C PRO A 102 19.55 -14.18 -26.14
N ASN A 103 18.87 -14.73 -27.15
CA ASN A 103 17.61 -14.23 -27.67
C ASN A 103 16.63 -14.06 -26.50
N THR A 104 16.35 -12.81 -26.13
CA THR A 104 15.26 -12.45 -25.22
C THR A 104 14.29 -11.61 -26.02
N ASP A 105 13.24 -12.26 -26.51
CA ASP A 105 12.07 -11.62 -27.10
C ASP A 105 11.36 -10.81 -26.01
N ILE A 106 11.83 -9.58 -25.80
CA ILE A 106 11.16 -8.55 -25.02
C ILE A 106 10.13 -7.90 -25.94
N PRO A 107 8.83 -7.87 -25.57
CA PRO A 107 7.80 -7.23 -26.38
C PRO A 107 8.13 -5.74 -26.64
N PRO A 108 7.85 -5.19 -27.83
CA PRO A 108 8.28 -3.84 -28.26
C PRO A 108 7.88 -2.70 -27.32
N PHE A 109 6.83 -2.90 -26.51
CA PHE A 109 6.34 -1.92 -25.54
C PHE A 109 7.31 -1.62 -24.38
N LEU A 110 8.16 -2.58 -23.99
CA LEU A 110 9.09 -2.38 -22.86
C LEU A 110 10.40 -1.68 -23.25
N ALA A 111 10.79 -1.74 -24.53
CA ALA A 111 12.03 -1.11 -25.00
C ALA A 111 11.92 0.43 -25.08
N ASP A 112 10.72 0.96 -25.34
CA ASP A 112 10.49 2.41 -25.48
C ASP A 112 10.41 3.17 -24.15
N PHE A 113 10.28 2.49 -23.01
CA PHE A 113 10.22 3.18 -21.71
C PHE A 113 11.60 3.58 -21.16
N GLU A 114 12.66 2.83 -21.50
CA GLU A 114 14.03 3.12 -21.04
C GLU A 114 14.79 4.09 -21.96
N SER A 115 14.37 4.27 -23.22
CA SER A 115 15.08 5.11 -24.20
C SER A 115 14.66 6.59 -24.22
N PHE A 116 13.58 6.97 -23.51
CA PHE A 116 13.07 8.35 -23.44
C PHE A 116 13.41 9.09 -22.13
N ALA A 117 14.44 8.67 -21.40
CA ALA A 117 14.97 9.45 -20.29
C ALA A 117 16.07 10.41 -20.80
N PRO A 118 15.78 11.68 -21.13
CA PRO A 118 16.86 12.66 -21.09
C PRO A 118 17.32 12.74 -19.63
N ALA A 119 18.63 12.62 -19.41
CA ALA A 119 19.26 12.94 -18.16
C ALA A 119 18.99 14.42 -17.82
N GLN A 120 17.84 14.71 -17.20
CA GLN A 120 17.54 16.04 -16.69
C GLN A 120 18.11 16.15 -15.28
N SER A 121 19.04 17.09 -15.14
CA SER A 121 19.59 17.57 -13.88
C SER A 121 18.47 17.86 -12.87
N HIS A 122 18.54 17.18 -11.72
CA HIS A 122 17.65 17.34 -10.58
C HIS A 122 17.81 18.71 -9.87
N SER A 123 17.49 19.85 -10.50
CA SER A 123 17.53 21.14 -9.80
C SER A 123 16.30 22.05 -9.89
N ASP A 124 15.42 21.97 -10.88
CA ASP A 124 14.45 23.07 -11.09
C ASP A 124 12.99 22.67 -11.32
N ILE A 125 12.40 21.83 -10.44
CA ILE A 125 10.94 21.59 -10.43
C ILE A 125 10.41 21.56 -8.98
N LEU A 126 10.52 22.67 -8.26
CA LEU A 126 9.67 22.94 -7.09
C LEU A 126 9.37 24.45 -7.00
N THR A 127 8.69 24.98 -8.01
CA THR A 127 7.97 26.25 -7.84
C THR A 127 6.67 25.95 -7.08
N GLN A 128 6.39 26.77 -6.06
CA GLN A 128 5.29 26.61 -5.08
C GLN A 128 3.86 26.64 -5.67
N THR A 129 3.71 26.73 -6.99
CA THR A 129 2.44 26.72 -7.72
C THR A 129 1.92 25.31 -8.06
N ASP A 130 2.78 24.28 -8.13
CA ASP A 130 2.38 22.92 -8.56
C ASP A 130 1.77 22.03 -7.45
N ILE A 131 1.94 22.41 -6.18
CA ILE A 131 1.40 21.64 -5.05
C ILE A 131 -0.13 21.78 -4.95
N ASN A 132 -0.70 22.88 -5.45
CA ASN A 132 -2.15 23.08 -5.52
C ASN A 132 -2.78 22.49 -6.81
N ALA A 133 -1.97 22.08 -7.79
CA ALA A 133 -2.40 21.53 -9.08
C ALA A 133 -2.34 19.99 -9.16
N SER A 134 -1.56 19.32 -8.30
CA SER A 134 -1.40 17.86 -8.32
C SER A 134 -2.52 17.14 -7.54
N CYS A 135 -3.10 16.06 -8.10
CA CYS A 135 -4.04 15.21 -7.35
C CYS A 135 -3.28 14.31 -6.37
N ALA A 136 -3.85 14.08 -5.18
CA ALA A 136 -3.37 13.08 -4.22
C ALA A 136 -3.75 11.62 -4.59
N CYS A 137 -4.41 11.42 -5.73
CA CYS A 137 -5.01 10.17 -6.17
C CYS A 137 -4.02 9.00 -6.18
N LEU A 138 -2.80 9.22 -6.67
CA LEU A 138 -1.76 8.19 -6.72
C LEU A 138 -1.40 7.71 -5.31
N SER A 139 -1.21 8.63 -4.37
CA SER A 139 -0.92 8.31 -2.97
C SER A 139 -2.09 7.58 -2.31
N ILE A 140 -3.33 7.98 -2.61
CA ILE A 140 -4.53 7.29 -2.12
C ILE A 140 -4.52 5.84 -2.60
N LEU A 141 -4.29 5.59 -3.88
CA LEU A 141 -4.28 4.23 -4.44
C LEU A 141 -3.23 3.33 -3.78
N TYR A 142 -2.01 3.81 -3.57
CA TYR A 142 -0.98 3.03 -2.86
C TYR A 142 -1.34 2.75 -1.39
N LEU A 143 -1.98 3.71 -0.71
CA LEU A 143 -2.47 3.49 0.66
C LEU A 143 -3.58 2.44 0.70
N LEU A 144 -4.48 2.43 -0.29
CA LEU A 144 -5.53 1.43 -0.42
C LEU A 144 -4.95 0.03 -0.68
N LEU A 145 -3.97 -0.09 -1.58
CA LEU A 145 -3.27 -1.36 -1.82
C LEU A 145 -2.57 -1.86 -0.57
N ASN A 146 -1.84 -1.01 0.14
CA ASN A 146 -1.18 -1.39 1.38
C ASN A 146 -2.17 -1.85 2.45
N ARG A 147 -3.36 -1.24 2.51
CA ARG A 147 -4.41 -1.63 3.47
C ARG A 147 -4.94 -3.05 3.21
N LEU A 148 -5.06 -3.45 1.93
CA LEU A 148 -5.49 -4.80 1.56
C LEU A 148 -4.35 -5.82 1.63
N GLY A 149 -3.14 -5.45 1.23
CA GLY A 149 -1.99 -6.35 1.11
C GLY A 149 -1.39 -6.85 2.43
N VAL A 150 -1.62 -6.14 3.55
CA VAL A 150 -1.05 -6.51 4.86
C VAL A 150 -1.84 -7.62 5.56
N ARG A 151 -3.05 -7.95 5.11
CA ARG A 151 -3.97 -8.81 5.87
C ARG A 151 -4.01 -10.24 5.35
N THR A 152 -3.54 -11.17 6.17
CA THR A 152 -3.58 -12.63 5.90
C THR A 152 -4.83 -13.30 6.48
N GLU A 153 -5.36 -12.77 7.59
CA GLU A 153 -6.55 -13.29 8.27
C GLU A 153 -7.67 -12.25 8.22
N LEU A 154 -8.92 -12.70 7.99
CA LEU A 154 -10.10 -11.86 7.88
C LEU A 154 -11.06 -12.11 9.05
N ILE A 155 -11.53 -11.04 9.67
CA ILE A 155 -12.50 -11.04 10.75
C ILE A 155 -13.83 -10.51 10.22
N VAL A 156 -14.82 -11.40 10.14
CA VAL A 156 -16.20 -11.05 9.74
C VAL A 156 -17.00 -10.67 10.99
N PRO A 157 -17.69 -9.50 11.01
CA PRO A 157 -18.02 -8.63 9.87
C PRO A 157 -17.14 -7.38 9.68
N ASP A 158 -16.26 -7.05 10.63
CA ASP A 158 -15.57 -5.74 10.67
C ASP A 158 -14.70 -5.49 9.42
N ASP A 159 -14.04 -6.52 8.90
CA ASP A 159 -13.19 -6.37 7.73
C ASP A 159 -13.98 -6.13 6.42
N LEU A 160 -15.27 -6.50 6.37
CA LEU A 160 -16.13 -6.14 5.23
C LEU A 160 -16.35 -4.63 5.17
N ALA A 161 -16.54 -3.97 6.32
CA ALA A 161 -16.65 -2.51 6.36
C ALA A 161 -15.37 -1.84 5.84
N ILE A 162 -14.21 -2.42 6.15
CA ILE A 162 -12.92 -1.92 5.66
C ILE A 162 -12.79 -2.09 4.13
N LEU A 163 -13.29 -3.19 3.59
CA LEU A 163 -13.34 -3.41 2.14
C LEU A 163 -14.27 -2.39 1.46
N ARG A 164 -15.47 -2.14 2.01
CA ARG A 164 -16.39 -1.09 1.51
C ARG A 164 -15.75 0.30 1.51
N ASN A 165 -15.12 0.69 2.61
CA ASN A 165 -14.41 1.98 2.67
C ASN A 165 -13.28 2.07 1.63
N THR A 166 -12.58 0.96 1.38
CA THR A 166 -11.54 0.90 0.35
C THR A 166 -12.13 1.10 -1.04
N PHE A 167 -13.25 0.46 -1.31
CA PHE A 167 -14.00 0.57 -2.55
C PHE A 167 -14.55 1.99 -2.79
N GLU A 168 -15.12 2.63 -1.77
CA GLU A 168 -15.60 4.02 -1.87
C GLU A 168 -14.47 4.99 -2.22
N ARG A 169 -13.30 4.87 -1.55
CA ARG A 169 -12.14 5.71 -1.88
C ARG A 169 -11.59 5.43 -3.28
N ALA A 170 -11.65 4.19 -3.76
CA ALA A 170 -11.29 3.87 -5.13
C ALA A 170 -12.26 4.50 -6.16
N THR A 171 -13.54 4.59 -5.81
CA THR A 171 -14.58 5.28 -6.60
C THR A 171 -14.26 6.76 -6.76
N ASP A 172 -13.85 7.45 -5.70
CA ASP A 172 -13.42 8.86 -5.81
C ASP A 172 -12.26 9.05 -6.80
N VAL A 173 -11.33 8.08 -6.87
CA VAL A 173 -10.19 8.13 -7.81
C VAL A 173 -10.63 7.79 -9.24
N LEU A 174 -11.63 6.92 -9.41
CA LEU A 174 -12.23 6.62 -10.70
C LEU A 174 -12.91 7.87 -11.29
N GLU A 175 -13.61 8.63 -10.45
CA GLU A 175 -14.40 9.81 -10.80
C GLU A 175 -13.59 11.13 -10.81
N CYS A 176 -12.30 11.06 -10.47
CA CYS A 176 -11.44 12.24 -10.44
C CYS A 176 -11.35 12.91 -11.82
N SER A 177 -11.66 14.21 -11.87
CA SER A 177 -11.57 15.04 -13.07
C SER A 177 -10.16 15.58 -13.36
N LYS A 178 -9.24 15.54 -12.39
CA LYS A 178 -7.88 16.09 -12.52
C LYS A 178 -6.91 15.11 -13.19
N CYS A 179 -6.93 13.84 -12.78
CA CYS A 179 -5.99 12.83 -13.26
C CYS A 179 -6.06 12.55 -14.77
N PRO A 180 -7.24 12.57 -15.42
CA PRO A 180 -7.34 12.41 -16.87
C PRO A 180 -6.67 13.52 -17.69
N MET A 181 -6.33 14.65 -17.07
CA MET A 181 -5.70 15.79 -17.74
C MET A 181 -4.17 15.68 -17.84
N ARG A 182 -3.57 14.61 -17.29
CA ARG A 182 -2.12 14.37 -17.32
C ARG A 182 -1.84 12.94 -17.75
N PHE A 183 -1.12 12.77 -18.85
CA PHE A 183 -0.85 11.48 -19.48
C PHE A 183 -0.25 10.44 -18.52
N SER A 184 0.75 10.83 -17.74
CA SER A 184 1.39 9.93 -16.77
C SER A 184 0.45 9.54 -15.62
N SER A 185 -0.35 10.48 -15.12
CA SER A 185 -1.25 10.23 -13.99
C SER A 185 -2.38 9.28 -14.35
N VAL A 186 -2.99 9.43 -15.52
CA VAL A 186 -4.11 8.56 -15.95
C VAL A 186 -3.63 7.14 -16.20
N LEU A 187 -2.46 6.94 -16.81
CA LEU A 187 -1.89 5.62 -17.03
C LEU A 187 -1.54 4.91 -15.73
N GLN A 188 -0.84 5.59 -14.82
CA GLN A 188 -0.49 5.01 -13.51
C GLN A 188 -1.73 4.69 -12.69
N ASN A 189 -2.69 5.61 -12.61
CA ASN A 189 -3.92 5.38 -11.87
C ASN A 189 -4.75 4.24 -12.49
N ALA A 190 -4.79 4.12 -13.82
CA ALA A 190 -5.51 3.03 -14.48
C ALA A 190 -4.91 1.67 -14.12
N GLY A 191 -3.59 1.53 -14.18
CA GLY A 191 -2.90 0.29 -13.80
C GLY A 191 -3.12 -0.07 -12.33
N ILE A 192 -2.92 0.89 -11.42
CA ILE A 192 -3.05 0.64 -9.98
C ILE A 192 -4.52 0.38 -9.58
N LEU A 193 -5.48 1.08 -10.18
CA LEU A 193 -6.91 0.77 -9.98
C LEU A 193 -7.24 -0.64 -10.44
N GLY A 194 -6.72 -1.09 -11.59
CA GLY A 194 -6.88 -2.46 -12.05
C GLY A 194 -6.34 -3.48 -11.04
N ILE A 195 -5.13 -3.27 -10.52
CA ILE A 195 -4.53 -4.13 -9.49
C ILE A 195 -5.39 -4.14 -8.22
N LEU A 196 -5.86 -2.96 -7.80
CA LEU A 196 -6.74 -2.81 -6.64
C LEU A 196 -8.05 -3.58 -6.84
N CYS A 197 -8.64 -3.59 -8.04
CA CYS A 197 -9.80 -4.41 -8.36
C CYS A 197 -9.50 -5.90 -8.15
N VAL A 198 -8.36 -6.40 -8.62
CA VAL A 198 -7.97 -7.80 -8.41
C VAL A 198 -7.87 -8.11 -6.91
N CYS A 199 -7.20 -7.25 -6.14
CA CYS A 199 -7.09 -7.44 -4.68
C CYS A 199 -8.44 -7.40 -3.96
N ILE A 200 -9.37 -6.55 -4.39
CA ILE A 200 -10.73 -6.49 -3.84
C ILE A 200 -11.50 -7.77 -4.19
N ALA A 201 -11.45 -8.21 -5.45
CA ALA A 201 -12.10 -9.43 -5.92
C ALA A 201 -11.61 -10.67 -5.14
N GLU A 202 -10.29 -10.81 -4.98
CA GLU A 202 -9.69 -11.88 -4.18
C GLU A 202 -10.08 -11.79 -2.69
N SER A 203 -10.25 -10.57 -2.17
CA SER A 203 -10.73 -10.39 -0.80
C SER A 203 -12.16 -10.89 -0.64
N TYR A 204 -13.06 -10.67 -1.60
CA TYR A 204 -14.39 -11.27 -1.58
C TYR A 204 -14.34 -12.81 -1.63
N VAL A 205 -13.48 -13.40 -2.45
CA VAL A 205 -13.27 -14.87 -2.45
C VAL A 205 -12.86 -15.36 -1.06
N ARG A 206 -11.93 -14.67 -0.41
CA ARG A 206 -11.49 -15.03 0.96
C ARG A 206 -12.62 -14.85 1.97
N PHE A 207 -13.42 -13.78 1.89
CA PHE A 207 -14.57 -13.57 2.77
C PHE A 207 -15.57 -14.72 2.69
N ILE A 208 -15.94 -15.15 1.49
CA ILE A 208 -16.89 -16.26 1.28
C ILE A 208 -16.35 -17.54 1.92
N LYS A 209 -15.08 -17.86 1.70
CA LYS A 209 -14.42 -19.02 2.32
C LYS A 209 -14.41 -18.93 3.84
N THR A 210 -14.05 -17.77 4.40
CA THR A 210 -14.02 -17.55 5.86
C THR A 210 -15.41 -17.63 6.48
N ILE A 211 -16.44 -17.07 5.83
CA ILE A 211 -17.83 -17.17 6.27
C ILE A 211 -18.27 -18.64 6.30
N GLY A 212 -17.99 -19.39 5.23
CA GLY A 212 -18.30 -20.82 5.15
C GLY A 212 -17.62 -21.63 6.27
N ALA A 213 -16.32 -21.42 6.47
CA ALA A 213 -15.55 -22.11 7.52
C ALA A 213 -16.07 -21.79 8.94
N LYS A 214 -16.36 -20.51 9.22
CA LYS A 214 -16.88 -20.07 10.53
C LYS A 214 -18.27 -20.64 10.82
N ALA A 215 -19.11 -20.77 9.80
CA ALA A 215 -20.41 -21.40 9.96
C ALA A 215 -20.28 -22.90 10.31
N ILE A 216 -19.41 -23.63 9.61
CA ILE A 216 -19.13 -25.05 9.90
C ILE A 216 -18.60 -25.22 11.32
N GLU A 217 -17.61 -24.42 11.72
CA GLU A 217 -17.03 -24.48 13.06
C GLU A 217 -18.07 -24.22 14.17
N ALA A 218 -18.98 -23.25 13.95
CA ALA A 218 -20.05 -22.97 14.90
C ALA A 218 -21.07 -24.10 14.98
N THR A 219 -21.40 -24.74 13.85
CA THR A 219 -22.27 -25.92 13.79
C THR A 219 -21.65 -27.09 14.56
N ASP A 220 -20.37 -27.37 14.35
CA ASP A 220 -19.64 -28.46 15.03
C ASP A 220 -19.58 -28.24 16.55
N LYS A 221 -19.51 -26.99 17.01
CA LYS A 221 -19.52 -26.60 18.43
C LYS A 221 -20.92 -26.46 19.03
N GLY A 222 -21.98 -26.47 18.22
CA GLY A 222 -23.34 -26.17 18.67
C GLY A 222 -23.55 -24.72 19.13
N GLU A 223 -22.74 -23.78 18.63
CA GLU A 223 -22.77 -22.36 19.02
C GLU A 223 -23.68 -21.53 18.10
N LYS A 224 -24.29 -20.48 18.66
CA LYS A 224 -25.01 -19.47 17.90
C LYS A 224 -24.09 -18.32 17.53
N LEU A 225 -24.33 -17.70 16.37
CA LEU A 225 -23.54 -16.58 15.89
C LEU A 225 -24.29 -15.26 16.04
N LYS A 226 -23.55 -14.19 16.34
CA LYS A 226 -24.11 -12.85 16.58
C LYS A 226 -24.09 -12.01 15.31
N ILE A 227 -25.16 -11.25 15.09
CA ILE A 227 -25.30 -10.23 14.05
C ILE A 227 -25.74 -8.93 14.71
N ALA A 228 -25.12 -7.82 14.31
CA ALA A 228 -25.56 -6.50 14.71
C ALA A 228 -26.53 -5.94 13.66
N LEU A 229 -27.80 -5.78 14.02
CA LEU A 229 -28.76 -5.07 13.18
C LEU A 229 -28.84 -3.61 13.59
N ASN A 230 -28.97 -2.72 12.61
CA ASN A 230 -29.35 -1.34 12.84
C ASN A 230 -30.86 -1.19 12.53
N PRO A 231 -31.75 -1.25 13.53
CA PRO A 231 -33.20 -1.27 13.31
C PRO A 231 -33.76 0.07 12.82
N LEU A 232 -32.99 1.16 12.90
CA LEU A 232 -33.50 2.52 12.67
C LEU A 232 -33.24 3.10 11.27
N GLY A 233 -32.63 2.36 10.34
CA GLY A 233 -32.51 2.73 8.93
C GLY A 233 -32.09 4.19 8.66
N GLN A 234 -30.79 4.42 8.49
CA GLN A 234 -30.19 5.73 8.15
C GLN A 234 -30.50 6.86 9.17
N SER A 235 -29.75 6.90 10.27
CA SER A 235 -29.58 8.15 11.02
C SER A 235 -28.49 8.99 10.35
N HIS A 236 -28.82 10.23 9.97
CA HIS A 236 -27.91 11.19 9.33
C HIS A 236 -26.88 11.81 10.29
N THR A 237 -26.79 11.34 11.54
CA THR A 237 -25.77 11.76 12.50
C THR A 237 -24.94 10.56 12.93
N ALA A 238 -23.65 10.59 12.62
CA ALA A 238 -22.70 9.47 12.75
C ALA A 238 -22.47 8.94 14.18
N ASP A 239 -23.15 9.47 15.20
CA ASP A 239 -22.76 9.30 16.61
C ASP A 239 -23.76 8.52 17.48
N ASP A 240 -24.92 8.09 16.95
CA ASP A 240 -25.95 7.41 17.78
C ASP A 240 -26.60 6.17 17.12
N THR A 241 -25.79 5.36 16.44
CA THR A 241 -26.29 4.11 15.84
C THR A 241 -26.41 3.02 16.90
N VAL A 242 -27.63 2.79 17.39
CA VAL A 242 -27.93 1.65 18.29
C VAL A 242 -27.88 0.35 17.50
N LEU A 243 -26.80 -0.42 17.69
CA LEU A 243 -26.67 -1.76 17.15
C LEU A 243 -27.25 -2.78 18.15
N VAL A 244 -28.27 -3.53 17.73
CA VAL A 244 -28.85 -4.60 18.54
C VAL A 244 -28.20 -5.93 18.15
N PRO A 245 -27.46 -6.60 19.06
CA PRO A 245 -26.90 -7.90 18.78
C PRO A 245 -27.99 -8.98 18.87
N ILE A 246 -28.16 -9.74 17.80
CA ILE A 246 -29.10 -10.87 17.71
C ILE A 246 -28.30 -12.15 17.48
N GLU A 247 -28.67 -13.21 18.19
CA GLU A 247 -28.12 -14.55 18.00
C GLU A 247 -28.95 -15.35 16.98
N VAL A 248 -28.28 -15.89 15.98
CA VAL A 248 -28.88 -16.67 14.89
C VAL A 248 -28.18 -18.02 14.74
N SER A 249 -28.82 -18.97 14.05
CA SER A 249 -28.17 -20.25 13.73
C SER A 249 -27.00 -20.05 12.75
N PRO A 250 -26.00 -20.96 12.72
CA PRO A 250 -24.89 -20.87 11.78
C PRO A 250 -25.32 -20.79 10.32
N GLU A 251 -26.35 -21.54 9.90
CA GLU A 251 -26.87 -21.50 8.52
C GLU A 251 -27.54 -20.16 8.19
N GLN A 252 -28.32 -19.62 9.12
CA GLN A 252 -28.93 -18.29 8.95
C GLN A 252 -27.86 -17.20 8.89
N TRP A 253 -26.84 -17.29 9.75
CA TRP A 253 -25.71 -16.37 9.74
C TRP A 253 -24.96 -16.39 8.41
N LYS A 254 -24.64 -17.60 7.91
CA LYS A 254 -23.99 -17.79 6.62
C LYS A 254 -24.80 -17.17 5.48
N SER A 255 -26.10 -17.46 5.42
CA SER A 255 -27.00 -16.91 4.39
C SER A 255 -27.05 -15.39 4.43
N LEU A 256 -27.18 -14.79 5.63
CA LEU A 256 -27.18 -13.34 5.79
C LEU A 256 -25.86 -12.70 5.34
N MET A 257 -24.71 -13.26 5.74
CA MET A 257 -23.41 -12.75 5.33
C MET A 257 -23.16 -12.92 3.83
N TYR A 258 -23.60 -14.04 3.23
CA TYR A 258 -23.53 -14.25 1.78
C TYR A 258 -24.38 -13.23 1.04
N ASN A 259 -25.59 -12.93 1.52
CA ASN A 259 -26.43 -11.88 0.94
C ASN A 259 -25.78 -10.50 1.03
N VAL A 260 -25.11 -10.18 2.14
CA VAL A 260 -24.32 -8.94 2.27
C VAL A 260 -23.22 -8.88 1.21
N VAL A 261 -22.39 -9.92 1.09
CA VAL A 261 -21.32 -9.96 0.08
C VAL A 261 -21.89 -9.91 -1.35
N LYS A 262 -22.97 -10.64 -1.62
CA LYS A 262 -23.68 -10.64 -2.91
C LYS A 262 -24.16 -9.24 -3.28
N SER A 263 -24.75 -8.54 -2.32
CA SER A 263 -25.25 -7.17 -2.50
C SER A 263 -24.14 -6.16 -2.80
N GLU A 264 -22.94 -6.34 -2.25
CA GLU A 264 -21.79 -5.49 -2.56
C GLU A 264 -21.21 -5.77 -3.94
N ILE A 265 -21.15 -7.05 -4.33
CA ILE A 265 -20.57 -7.45 -5.61
C ILE A 265 -21.49 -7.11 -6.78
N PHE A 266 -22.76 -7.51 -6.70
CA PHE A 266 -23.73 -7.44 -7.80
C PHE A 266 -24.75 -6.31 -7.66
N GLY A 267 -24.80 -5.67 -6.49
CA GLY A 267 -25.76 -4.62 -6.19
C GLY A 267 -27.11 -5.16 -5.70
N ILE A 268 -27.90 -4.24 -5.17
CA ILE A 268 -29.33 -4.46 -4.86
C ILE A 268 -30.19 -3.76 -5.92
N GLU A 269 -31.46 -4.15 -5.99
CA GLU A 269 -32.44 -3.49 -6.84
C GLU A 269 -32.45 -1.97 -6.55
N ASN A 270 -32.40 -1.15 -7.62
CA ASN A 270 -32.21 0.31 -7.59
C ASN A 270 -30.82 0.88 -7.21
N HIS A 271 -29.84 0.05 -6.81
CA HIS A 271 -28.48 0.51 -6.50
C HIS A 271 -27.38 -0.36 -7.13
N ARG A 272 -27.64 -0.89 -8.33
CA ARG A 272 -26.67 -1.70 -9.09
C ARG A 272 -25.45 -0.91 -9.55
N ASP A 273 -25.62 0.39 -9.78
CA ASP A 273 -24.57 1.35 -10.15
C ASP A 273 -23.45 1.48 -9.10
N LYS A 274 -23.79 1.21 -7.83
CA LYS A 274 -22.86 1.23 -6.69
C LYS A 274 -22.20 -0.12 -6.42
N SER A 275 -22.49 -1.13 -7.22
CA SER A 275 -21.89 -2.46 -7.06
C SER A 275 -20.43 -2.49 -7.49
N PHE A 276 -19.69 -3.49 -7.00
CA PHE A 276 -18.31 -3.71 -7.42
C PHE A 276 -18.21 -4.07 -8.91
N VAL A 277 -19.18 -4.84 -9.45
CA VAL A 277 -19.24 -5.15 -10.88
C VAL A 277 -19.42 -3.88 -11.72
N ALA A 278 -20.36 -3.02 -11.34
CA ALA A 278 -20.58 -1.75 -12.05
C ALA A 278 -19.36 -0.81 -11.97
N PHE A 279 -18.60 -0.85 -10.87
CA PHE A 279 -17.33 -0.13 -10.80
C PHE A 279 -16.26 -0.67 -11.77
N ILE A 280 -16.13 -1.99 -11.90
CA ILE A 280 -15.23 -2.60 -12.89
C ILE A 280 -15.64 -2.17 -14.30
N GLU A 281 -16.93 -2.21 -14.62
CA GLU A 281 -17.47 -1.75 -15.91
C GLU A 281 -17.13 -0.29 -16.20
N ARG A 282 -17.37 0.61 -15.23
CA ARG A 282 -17.00 2.03 -15.36
C ARG A 282 -15.50 2.25 -15.53
N LEU A 283 -14.67 1.45 -14.85
CA LEU A 283 -13.22 1.49 -15.01
C LEU A 283 -12.78 1.06 -16.41
N GLU A 284 -13.35 -0.03 -16.94
CA GLU A 284 -13.09 -0.50 -18.31
C GLU A 284 -13.55 0.51 -19.35
N GLU A 285 -14.73 1.09 -19.18
CA GLU A 285 -15.25 2.13 -20.08
C GLU A 285 -14.33 3.35 -20.11
N ARG A 286 -13.89 3.82 -18.92
CA ARG A 286 -12.96 4.95 -18.81
C ARG A 286 -11.63 4.65 -19.49
N GLN A 287 -11.05 3.47 -19.25
CA GLN A 287 -9.79 3.06 -19.86
C GLN A 287 -9.93 2.96 -21.39
N THR A 288 -10.99 2.31 -21.87
CA THR A 288 -11.28 2.17 -23.31
C THR A 288 -11.42 3.53 -23.96
N ARG A 289 -12.23 4.43 -23.40
CA ARG A 289 -12.42 5.78 -23.91
C ARG A 289 -11.14 6.58 -23.96
N TRP A 290 -10.27 6.44 -22.97
CA TRP A 290 -9.01 7.19 -22.95
C TRP A 290 -7.99 6.64 -23.96
N HIS A 291 -7.95 5.32 -24.19
CA HIS A 291 -7.11 4.74 -25.24
C HIS A 291 -7.59 5.11 -26.66
N THR A 292 -8.90 5.28 -26.87
CA THR A 292 -9.44 5.70 -28.16
C THR A 292 -9.36 7.22 -28.37
N LEU A 293 -9.62 8.01 -27.32
CA LEU A 293 -9.61 9.46 -27.35
C LEU A 293 -8.97 10.03 -26.06
N PRO A 294 -7.63 10.14 -26.02
CA PRO A 294 -6.92 10.71 -24.88
C PRO A 294 -7.31 12.16 -24.64
N THR A 295 -7.71 12.48 -23.41
CA THR A 295 -8.10 13.84 -22.99
C THR A 295 -6.93 14.70 -22.51
N ALA A 296 -5.77 14.08 -22.26
CA ALA A 296 -4.61 14.73 -21.68
C ALA A 296 -3.88 15.56 -22.76
N PRO A 297 -3.68 16.88 -22.56
CA PRO A 297 -3.00 17.74 -23.54
C PRO A 297 -1.53 17.37 -23.78
N ASP A 298 -0.89 16.70 -22.81
CA ASP A 298 0.48 16.22 -22.85
C ASP A 298 0.62 14.79 -23.42
N CYS A 299 -0.45 14.22 -23.99
CA CYS A 299 -0.42 12.90 -24.61
C CYS A 299 0.43 12.91 -25.90
N PRO A 300 1.39 11.97 -26.07
CA PRO A 300 2.17 11.86 -27.30
C PRO A 300 1.30 11.63 -28.54
N ALA A 301 1.59 12.32 -29.64
CA ALA A 301 0.82 12.19 -30.88
C ALA A 301 0.82 10.77 -31.46
N THR A 302 1.88 9.99 -31.21
CA THR A 302 2.02 8.60 -31.66
C THR A 302 1.28 7.58 -30.79
N TYR A 303 0.71 8.02 -29.66
CA TYR A 303 0.12 7.11 -28.68
C TYR A 303 -1.08 6.32 -29.23
N GLN A 304 -2.00 7.01 -29.92
CA GLN A 304 -3.18 6.37 -30.50
C GLN A 304 -2.79 5.36 -31.58
N SER A 305 -1.87 5.73 -32.48
CA SER A 305 -1.37 4.81 -33.51
C SER A 305 -0.71 3.57 -32.91
N ALA A 306 0.05 3.72 -31.82
CA ALA A 306 0.66 2.59 -31.12
C ALA A 306 -0.38 1.68 -30.45
N CYS A 307 -1.46 2.25 -29.92
CA CYS A 307 -2.56 1.47 -29.35
C CYS A 307 -3.36 0.72 -30.43
N SER A 308 -3.55 1.30 -31.61
CA SER A 308 -4.30 0.68 -32.71
C SER A 308 -3.48 -0.32 -33.52
N SER A 309 -2.15 -0.20 -33.56
CA SER A 309 -1.28 -1.15 -34.27
C SER A 309 -1.10 -2.47 -33.52
N SER A 310 -1.31 -2.46 -32.21
CA SER A 310 -1.27 -3.68 -31.39
C SER A 310 -2.62 -4.40 -31.48
N ASN A 311 -2.61 -5.67 -31.92
CA ASN A 311 -3.78 -6.54 -31.76
C ASN A 311 -4.02 -6.93 -30.28
N GLU A 312 -3.11 -6.57 -29.37
CA GLU A 312 -3.21 -6.86 -27.95
C GLU A 312 -3.86 -5.71 -27.17
N LEU A 313 -4.67 -6.09 -26.18
CA LEU A 313 -5.29 -5.14 -25.25
C LEU A 313 -4.21 -4.43 -24.40
N PRO A 314 -4.34 -3.11 -24.18
CA PRO A 314 -3.50 -2.40 -23.23
C PRO A 314 -3.47 -3.07 -21.86
N LEU A 315 -2.31 -3.07 -21.19
CA LEU A 315 -2.10 -3.76 -19.92
C LEU A 315 -3.15 -3.39 -18.85
N CYS A 316 -3.53 -2.11 -18.75
CA CYS A 316 -4.52 -1.68 -17.76
C CYS A 316 -5.91 -2.33 -17.98
N LEU A 317 -6.32 -2.52 -19.24
CA LEU A 317 -7.55 -3.22 -19.60
C LEU A 317 -7.44 -4.72 -19.32
N THR A 318 -6.28 -5.31 -19.62
CA THR A 318 -6.01 -6.73 -19.34
C THR A 318 -6.12 -7.03 -17.84
N ILE A 319 -5.51 -6.19 -16.98
CA ILE A 319 -5.59 -6.33 -15.52
C ILE A 319 -7.04 -6.13 -15.03
N THR A 320 -7.75 -5.13 -15.56
CA THR A 320 -9.14 -4.87 -15.15
C THR A 320 -10.07 -6.04 -15.51
N LYS A 321 -9.91 -6.62 -16.70
CA LYS A 321 -10.64 -7.82 -17.12
C LYS A 321 -10.30 -9.05 -16.26
N ALA A 322 -9.06 -9.16 -15.77
CA ALA A 322 -8.69 -10.24 -14.85
C ALA A 322 -9.47 -10.14 -13.53
N ALA A 323 -9.72 -8.94 -13.01
CA ALA A 323 -10.53 -8.77 -11.81
C ALA A 323 -11.97 -9.29 -11.97
N ARG A 324 -12.58 -9.09 -13.16
CA ARG A 324 -13.92 -9.65 -13.44
C ARG A 324 -13.91 -11.18 -13.41
N LYS A 325 -12.90 -11.82 -14.02
CA LYS A 325 -12.77 -13.30 -14.04
C LYS A 325 -12.65 -13.91 -12.64
N VAL A 326 -12.09 -13.19 -11.68
CA VAL A 326 -12.01 -13.65 -10.28
C VAL A 326 -13.41 -13.75 -9.64
N LEU A 327 -14.39 -13.00 -10.13
CA LEU A 327 -15.77 -13.01 -9.61
C LEU A 327 -16.63 -14.14 -10.19
N ASP A 328 -16.25 -14.75 -11.32
CA ASP A 328 -17.07 -15.80 -11.97
C ASP A 328 -17.39 -16.99 -11.04
N PRO A 329 -16.42 -17.54 -10.27
CA PRO A 329 -16.69 -18.63 -9.32
C PRO A 329 -17.50 -18.19 -8.09
N ILE A 330 -17.51 -16.88 -7.79
CA ILE A 330 -18.23 -16.32 -6.64
C ILE A 330 -19.73 -16.33 -6.92
N ALA A 331 -20.15 -16.00 -8.14
CA ALA A 331 -21.56 -15.92 -8.53
C ALA A 331 -22.30 -17.23 -8.21
N SER A 332 -21.74 -18.37 -8.62
CA SER A 332 -22.33 -19.69 -8.37
C SER A 332 -22.32 -20.12 -6.91
N THR A 333 -21.40 -19.58 -6.09
CA THR A 333 -21.32 -19.89 -4.65
C THR A 333 -22.33 -19.10 -3.82
N LEU A 334 -22.81 -17.97 -4.34
CA LEU A 334 -23.75 -17.06 -3.69
C LEU A 334 -25.19 -17.19 -4.22
N GLU A 335 -25.45 -18.12 -5.14
CA GLU A 335 -26.79 -18.58 -5.55
C GLU A 335 -27.32 -19.66 -4.60
#